data_AF-A0A6A1UNQ5-F1
#
_entry.id   AF-A0A6A1UNQ5-F1
#
_cell.length_a   1.000
_cell.length_b   1.000
_cell.length_c   1.000
_cell.angle_alpha   90.00
_cell.angle_beta   90.00
_cell.angle_gamma   90.00
#
_symmetry.space_group_name_H-M   'P 1'
#
loop_
_entity.id
_entity.type
_entity.pdbx_description
1 polymer ?
#
loop_
_entity_poly.entity_id
_entity_poly.type
_entity_poly.pdbx_seq_one_letter_code
_entity_poly.pdbx_strand_id
1 'polypeptide(L)'
;MLQIEQLQKEKLELQIFLDMYGQESSDSRDLMEIKESECRANSQAEVLRNALDEHSLELRVKAANEAEAACQQRLSAAEAEISHLRVELDASERDVLELTEAIRRKDVEAEAYIAEIETIGQAYEDMQTQNQHLLQQVTERDDYNLKLVSESVKTKQARSVLLSEKQALAKQLRQINASVESLKMRISQSEEQFESCRWRLFVTEAIRSTQEERHLAVNLETAKWELADAEKELKWLKAAVASSEKEYEQIEPDRDDLQIDFENERSSRKKLEEELMELNTKVAEMTSEAGEAAIQKLLDEIKSCKSILKCSVCSDRPKETISVANNSLNGSIPIEIGHLKQLQGLCLSHNNLSGKIPDQISDLTNLEILDLSANQLTGEIPASLANLHFLDKFSIASNKLHGPIPSGTQLQSFNAICYEGNSGLCGPPLPNQCAHITGNKGDNDIHDEENKHQSHGFI
;
A
#
# COMPACT_ATOMS: atom_id res chain seq x y z
N MET A 1 -70.57 -72.24 -102.13
CA MET A 1 -70.32 -70.83 -101.78
C MET A 1 -69.98 -70.66 -100.30
N LEU A 2 -70.84 -71.08 -99.37
CA LEU A 2 -70.61 -70.99 -97.91
C LEU A 2 -69.25 -71.54 -97.41
N GLN A 3 -68.75 -72.64 -97.97
CA GLN A 3 -67.48 -73.25 -97.56
C GLN A 3 -66.24 -72.45 -98.01
N ILE A 4 -66.36 -71.66 -99.07
CA ILE A 4 -65.27 -70.82 -99.60
C ILE A 4 -65.16 -69.53 -98.77
N GLU A 5 -66.28 -68.94 -98.36
CA GLU A 5 -66.29 -67.79 -97.46
C GLU A 5 -65.73 -68.13 -96.08
N GLN A 6 -66.02 -69.34 -95.58
CA GLN A 6 -65.48 -69.79 -94.29
C GLN A 6 -63.96 -69.97 -94.32
N LEU A 7 -63.42 -70.57 -95.39
CA LEU A 7 -61.98 -70.71 -95.59
C LEU A 7 -61.28 -69.36 -95.82
N GLN A 8 -61.95 -68.40 -96.46
CA GLN A 8 -61.42 -67.05 -96.60
C GLN A 8 -61.39 -66.30 -95.27
N LYS A 9 -62.40 -66.51 -94.42
CA LYS A 9 -62.45 -65.95 -93.07
C LYS A 9 -61.36 -66.53 -92.17
N GLU A 10 -61.18 -67.85 -92.17
CA GLU A 10 -60.10 -68.52 -91.42
C GLU A 10 -58.71 -68.09 -91.92
N LYS A 11 -58.53 -67.89 -93.23
CA LYS A 11 -57.29 -67.35 -93.79
C LYS A 11 -57.02 -65.92 -93.32
N LEU A 12 -58.06 -65.08 -93.24
CA LEU A 12 -57.93 -63.70 -92.76
C LEU A 12 -57.58 -63.66 -91.26
N GLU A 13 -58.22 -64.52 -90.46
CA GLU A 13 -57.93 -64.66 -89.03
C GLU A 13 -56.50 -65.17 -88.79
N LEU A 14 -56.05 -66.17 -89.56
CA LEU A 14 -54.66 -66.65 -89.50
C LEU A 14 -53.63 -65.60 -89.95
N GLN A 15 -53.96 -64.77 -90.95
CA GLN A 15 -53.10 -63.67 -91.37
C GLN A 15 -52.98 -62.59 -90.29
N ILE A 16 -54.07 -62.27 -89.60
CA ILE A 16 -54.07 -61.34 -88.47
C ILE A 16 -53.22 -61.89 -87.32
N PHE A 17 -53.31 -63.19 -87.02
CA PHE A 17 -52.46 -63.81 -86.01
C PHE A 17 -50.97 -63.82 -86.38
N LEU A 18 -50.64 -64.01 -87.66
CA LEU A 18 -49.26 -63.92 -88.18
C LEU A 18 -48.72 -62.49 -88.12
N ASP A 19 -49.53 -61.49 -88.44
CA ASP A 19 -49.13 -60.08 -88.37
C ASP A 19 -48.97 -59.61 -86.90
N MET A 20 -49.79 -60.12 -85.97
CA MET A 20 -49.62 -59.90 -84.53
C MET A 20 -48.33 -60.51 -83.97
N TYR A 21 -48.03 -61.78 -84.29
CA TYR A 21 -46.79 -62.43 -83.86
C TYR A 21 -45.55 -61.82 -84.54
N GLY A 22 -45.68 -61.31 -85.77
CA GLY A 22 -44.65 -60.52 -86.45
C GLY A 22 -44.36 -59.20 -85.72
N GLN A 23 -45.37 -58.56 -85.14
CA GLN A 23 -45.22 -57.33 -84.35
C GLN A 23 -44.65 -57.58 -82.95
N GLU A 24 -45.01 -58.66 -82.26
CA GLU A 24 -44.37 -59.01 -80.98
C GLU A 24 -42.88 -59.39 -81.11
N SER A 25 -42.44 -59.81 -82.31
CA SER A 25 -41.01 -60.04 -82.59
C SER A 25 -40.22 -58.78 -83.00
N SER A 26 -40.92 -57.67 -83.27
CA SER A 26 -40.30 -56.38 -83.65
C SER A 26 -40.41 -55.31 -82.57
N ASP A 27 -41.17 -55.56 -81.48
CA ASP A 27 -41.11 -54.77 -80.25
C ASP A 27 -40.01 -55.28 -79.29
N SER A 28 -38.88 -55.75 -79.86
CA SER A 28 -37.60 -55.74 -79.16
C SER A 28 -37.07 -54.31 -79.19
N ARG A 29 -37.63 -53.45 -78.32
CA ARG A 29 -36.73 -52.50 -77.68
C ARG A 29 -35.76 -53.38 -76.93
N ASP A 30 -34.57 -53.56 -77.52
CA ASP A 30 -33.57 -54.48 -77.03
C ASP A 30 -33.46 -54.27 -75.52
N LEU A 31 -33.49 -55.35 -74.75
CA LEU A 31 -33.37 -55.29 -73.28
C LEU A 31 -32.12 -54.49 -72.85
N MET A 32 -31.17 -54.36 -73.78
CA MET A 32 -30.01 -53.47 -73.78
C MET A 32 -30.36 -51.97 -73.84
N GLU A 33 -31.25 -51.51 -74.71
CA GLU A 33 -31.69 -50.10 -74.82
C GLU A 33 -32.48 -49.65 -73.57
N ILE A 34 -33.31 -50.54 -73.01
CA ILE A 34 -34.04 -50.26 -71.75
C ILE A 34 -33.04 -50.14 -70.59
N LYS A 35 -32.11 -51.10 -70.45
CA LYS A 35 -31.03 -51.02 -69.45
C LYS A 35 -30.15 -49.79 -69.64
N GLU A 36 -29.87 -49.42 -70.88
CA GLU A 36 -29.07 -48.24 -71.19
C GLU A 36 -29.83 -46.94 -70.86
N SER A 37 -31.15 -46.90 -71.10
CA SER A 37 -32.01 -45.78 -70.69
C SER A 37 -32.11 -45.66 -69.16
N GLU A 38 -32.16 -46.78 -68.44
CA GLU A 38 -32.17 -46.85 -66.98
C GLU A 38 -30.80 -46.44 -66.39
N CYS A 39 -29.69 -46.90 -66.97
CA CYS A 39 -28.35 -46.46 -66.61
C CYS A 39 -28.16 -44.95 -66.85
N ARG A 40 -28.68 -44.42 -67.97
CA ARG A 40 -28.66 -42.97 -68.24
C ARG A 40 -29.47 -42.19 -67.22
N ALA A 41 -30.67 -42.66 -66.88
CA ALA A 41 -31.52 -42.02 -65.87
C ALA A 41 -30.88 -42.07 -64.47
N ASN A 42 -30.27 -43.19 -64.08
CA ASN A 42 -29.56 -43.33 -62.81
C ASN A 42 -28.31 -42.44 -62.76
N SER A 43 -27.53 -42.37 -63.84
CA SER A 43 -26.38 -41.47 -63.93
C SER A 43 -26.81 -40.00 -63.85
N GLN A 44 -27.90 -39.61 -64.51
CA GLN A 44 -28.44 -38.25 -64.40
C GLN A 44 -28.97 -37.93 -63.01
N ALA A 45 -29.67 -38.88 -62.36
CA ALA A 45 -30.12 -38.72 -60.98
C ALA A 45 -28.95 -38.60 -60.00
N GLU A 46 -27.85 -39.33 -60.23
CA GLU A 46 -26.63 -39.25 -59.44
C GLU A 46 -25.91 -37.92 -59.63
N VAL A 47 -25.83 -37.39 -60.85
CA VAL A 47 -25.28 -36.05 -61.12
C VAL A 47 -26.11 -34.97 -60.42
N LEU A 48 -27.44 -35.05 -60.49
CA LEU A 48 -28.33 -34.10 -59.82
C LEU A 48 -28.23 -34.19 -58.29
N ARG A 49 -28.12 -35.40 -57.73
CA ARG A 49 -27.89 -35.62 -56.29
C ARG A 49 -26.56 -34.99 -55.87
N ASN A 50 -25.48 -35.23 -56.60
CA ASN A 50 -24.17 -34.65 -56.30
C ASN A 50 -24.18 -33.12 -56.39
N ALA A 51 -24.85 -32.55 -57.40
CA ALA A 51 -24.99 -31.09 -57.53
C ALA A 51 -25.81 -30.46 -56.38
N LEU A 52 -26.85 -31.15 -55.91
CA LEU A 52 -27.65 -30.71 -54.77
C LEU A 52 -26.86 -30.78 -53.46
N ASP A 53 -26.08 -31.85 -53.27
CA ASP A 53 -25.20 -32.03 -52.11
C ASP A 53 -24.11 -30.96 -52.07
N GLU A 54 -23.50 -30.66 -53.22
CA GLU A 54 -22.49 -29.60 -53.38
C GLU A 54 -23.06 -28.21 -53.07
N HIS A 55 -24.25 -27.88 -53.59
CA HIS A 55 -24.91 -26.61 -53.27
C HIS A 55 -25.32 -26.51 -51.79
N SER A 56 -25.75 -27.63 -51.18
CA SER A 56 -26.01 -27.68 -49.73
C SER A 56 -24.75 -27.45 -48.90
N LEU A 57 -23.59 -27.89 -49.40
CA LEU A 57 -22.30 -27.72 -48.76
C LEU A 57 -21.85 -26.26 -48.86
N GLU A 58 -21.99 -25.63 -50.04
CA GLU A 58 -21.70 -24.20 -50.23
C GLU A 58 -22.52 -23.31 -49.30
N LEU A 59 -23.82 -23.58 -49.16
CA LEU A 59 -24.69 -22.82 -48.25
C LEU A 59 -24.29 -23.02 -46.78
N ARG A 60 -23.91 -24.24 -46.39
CA ARG A 60 -23.40 -24.52 -45.03
C ARG A 60 -22.07 -23.83 -44.77
N VAL A 61 -21.15 -23.82 -45.73
CA VAL A 61 -19.86 -23.13 -45.64
C VAL A 61 -20.07 -21.62 -45.55
N LYS A 62 -20.97 -21.05 -46.34
CA LYS A 62 -21.29 -19.62 -46.27
C LYS A 62 -21.88 -19.23 -44.91
N ALA A 63 -22.82 -20.01 -44.39
CA ALA A 63 -23.38 -19.79 -43.06
C ALA A 63 -22.34 -19.96 -41.95
N ALA A 64 -21.42 -20.92 -42.08
CA ALA A 64 -20.31 -21.10 -41.15
C ALA A 64 -19.33 -19.92 -41.17
N ASN A 65 -18.96 -19.42 -42.35
CA ASN A 65 -18.08 -18.25 -42.51
C ASN A 65 -18.73 -16.97 -41.95
N GLU A 66 -20.03 -16.78 -42.16
CA GLU A 66 -20.77 -15.63 -41.59
C GLU A 66 -20.85 -15.72 -40.06
N ALA A 67 -21.06 -16.93 -39.51
CA ALA A 67 -21.03 -17.16 -38.06
C ALA A 67 -19.64 -16.97 -37.46
N GLU A 68 -18.59 -17.45 -38.14
CA GLU A 68 -17.19 -17.25 -37.78
C GLU A 68 -16.81 -15.77 -37.79
N ALA A 69 -17.17 -15.01 -38.82
CA ALA A 69 -16.93 -13.57 -38.89
C ALA A 69 -17.61 -12.80 -37.74
N ALA A 70 -18.88 -13.13 -37.43
CA ALA A 70 -19.60 -12.53 -36.32
C ALA A 70 -18.96 -12.89 -34.96
N CYS A 71 -18.47 -14.13 -34.83
CA CYS A 71 -17.79 -14.63 -33.63
C CYS A 71 -16.43 -13.93 -33.43
N GLN A 72 -15.65 -13.78 -34.50
CA GLN A 72 -14.37 -13.08 -34.50
C GLN A 72 -14.53 -11.60 -34.15
N GLN A 73 -15.56 -10.94 -34.68
CA GLN A 73 -15.85 -9.55 -34.34
C GLN A 73 -16.20 -9.39 -32.86
N ARG A 74 -17.04 -10.28 -32.30
CA ARG A 74 -17.37 -10.27 -30.87
C ARG A 74 -16.15 -10.56 -30.00
N LEU A 75 -15.29 -11.48 -30.41
CA LEU A 75 -14.03 -11.77 -29.70
C LEU A 75 -13.12 -10.54 -29.67
N SER A 76 -12.93 -9.87 -30.81
CA SER A 76 -12.10 -8.66 -30.89
C SER A 76 -12.62 -7.51 -30.01
N ALA A 77 -13.95 -7.35 -29.92
CA ALA A 77 -14.57 -6.34 -29.06
C ALA A 77 -14.37 -6.67 -27.58
N ALA A 78 -14.57 -7.93 -27.19
CA ALA A 78 -14.34 -8.38 -25.82
C ALA A 78 -12.86 -8.28 -25.41
N GLU A 79 -11.93 -8.61 -26.31
CA GLU A 79 -10.49 -8.47 -26.07
C GLU A 79 -10.08 -6.99 -25.87
N ALA A 80 -10.65 -6.07 -26.66
CA ALA A 80 -10.43 -4.64 -26.49
C ALA A 80 -10.98 -4.12 -25.15
N GLU A 81 -12.17 -4.58 -24.75
CA GLU A 81 -12.79 -4.22 -23.47
C GLU A 81 -11.98 -4.74 -22.27
N ILE A 82 -11.50 -5.99 -22.34
CA ILE A 82 -10.60 -6.56 -21.32
C ILE A 82 -9.29 -5.77 -21.25
N SER A 83 -8.73 -5.38 -22.41
CA SER A 83 -7.52 -4.56 -22.43
C SER A 83 -7.74 -3.19 -21.79
N HIS A 84 -8.90 -2.56 -22.00
CA HIS A 84 -9.25 -1.29 -21.36
C HIS A 84 -9.38 -1.43 -19.85
N LEU A 85 -10.15 -2.44 -19.39
CA LEU A 85 -10.35 -2.71 -17.96
C LEU A 85 -9.03 -3.02 -17.23
N ARG A 86 -8.09 -3.70 -17.89
CA ARG A 86 -6.74 -3.93 -17.33
C ARG A 86 -5.97 -2.63 -17.12
N VAL A 87 -6.02 -1.70 -18.07
CA VAL A 87 -5.35 -0.39 -17.93
C VAL A 87 -5.98 0.44 -16.81
N GLU A 88 -7.31 0.41 -16.66
CA GLU A 88 -8.00 1.08 -15.54
C GLU A 88 -7.67 0.44 -14.19
N LEU A 89 -7.55 -0.89 -14.14
CA LEU A 89 -7.11 -1.61 -12.93
C LEU A 89 -5.68 -1.22 -12.57
N ASP A 90 -4.73 -1.25 -13.51
CA ASP A 90 -3.34 -0.84 -13.29
C ASP A 90 -3.21 0.64 -12.87
N ALA A 91 -4.12 1.51 -13.34
CA ALA A 91 -4.19 2.89 -12.87
C ALA A 91 -4.69 2.97 -11.42
N SER A 92 -5.78 2.27 -11.11
CA SER A 92 -6.35 2.22 -9.76
C SER A 92 -5.38 1.61 -8.73
N GLU A 93 -4.65 0.56 -9.10
CA GLU A 93 -3.62 -0.04 -8.24
C GLU A 93 -2.47 0.94 -7.94
N ARG A 94 -2.07 1.77 -8.92
CA ARG A 94 -1.09 2.84 -8.69
C ARG A 94 -1.62 3.91 -7.74
N ASP A 95 -2.87 4.33 -7.91
CA ASP A 95 -3.50 5.32 -7.02
C ASP A 95 -3.59 4.79 -5.58
N VAL A 96 -3.91 3.50 -5.39
CA VAL A 96 -3.91 2.85 -4.07
C VAL A 96 -2.52 2.85 -3.45
N LEU A 97 -1.46 2.57 -4.22
CA LEU A 97 -0.08 2.63 -3.73
C LEU A 97 0.33 4.04 -3.32
N GLU A 98 -0.03 5.06 -4.12
CA GLU A 98 0.23 6.47 -3.79
C GLU A 98 -0.50 6.90 -2.51
N LEU A 99 -1.78 6.54 -2.37
CA LEU A 99 -2.56 6.80 -1.16
C LEU A 99 -1.99 6.08 0.05
N THR A 100 -1.55 4.83 -0.10
CA THR A 100 -0.94 4.04 1.00
C THR A 100 0.35 4.70 1.49
N GLU A 101 1.20 5.17 0.57
CA GLU A 101 2.43 5.88 0.93
C GLU A 101 2.14 7.26 1.54
N ALA A 102 1.11 7.96 1.08
CA ALA A 102 0.67 9.21 1.69
C ALA A 102 0.16 9.01 3.13
N ILE A 103 -0.65 7.97 3.38
CA ILE A 103 -1.11 7.58 4.71
C ILE A 103 0.10 7.26 5.60
N ARG A 104 1.05 6.43 5.11
CA ARG A 104 2.25 6.08 5.85
C ARG A 104 3.07 7.32 6.25
N ARG A 105 3.19 8.32 5.38
CA ARG A 105 3.85 9.60 5.73
C ARG A 105 3.11 10.35 6.83
N LYS A 106 1.78 10.38 6.78
CA LYS A 106 0.94 11.00 7.80
C LYS A 106 1.00 10.28 9.14
N ASP A 107 1.09 8.95 9.14
CA ASP A 107 1.29 8.18 10.37
C ASP A 107 2.65 8.51 11.02
N VAL A 108 3.72 8.63 10.22
CA VAL A 108 5.04 9.05 10.72
C VAL A 108 5.02 10.49 11.27
N GLU A 109 4.32 11.41 10.61
CA GLU A 109 4.12 12.77 11.14
C GLU A 109 3.33 12.74 12.47
N ALA A 110 2.29 11.91 12.56
CA ALA A 110 1.51 11.75 13.79
C ALA A 110 2.34 11.15 14.93
N GLU A 111 3.18 10.15 14.67
CA GLU A 111 4.12 9.59 15.65
C GLU A 111 5.11 10.65 16.14
N ALA A 112 5.60 11.53 15.26
CA ALA A 112 6.46 12.63 15.65
C ALA A 112 5.75 13.63 16.59
N TYR A 113 4.49 13.99 16.29
CA TYR A 113 3.69 14.83 17.17
C TYR A 113 3.40 14.17 18.52
N ILE A 114 3.13 12.87 18.55
CA ILE A 114 2.95 12.11 19.80
C ILE A 114 4.23 12.17 20.64
N ALA A 115 5.40 11.96 20.04
CA ALA A 115 6.68 12.04 20.74
C ALA A 115 6.94 13.45 21.30
N GLU A 116 6.56 14.50 20.58
CA GLU A 116 6.65 15.89 21.06
C GLU A 116 5.71 16.14 22.24
N ILE A 117 4.46 15.67 22.16
CA ILE A 117 3.48 15.75 23.26
C ILE A 117 3.99 14.98 24.49
N GLU A 118 4.55 13.79 24.34
CA GLU A 118 5.14 13.01 25.43
C GLU A 118 6.31 13.76 26.09
N THR A 119 7.16 14.41 25.28
CA THR A 119 8.28 15.21 25.78
C THR A 119 7.79 16.42 26.58
N ILE A 120 6.76 17.12 26.10
CA ILE A 120 6.11 18.22 26.81
C ILE A 120 5.46 17.71 28.10
N GLY A 121 4.79 16.55 28.04
CA GLY A 121 4.20 15.89 29.21
C GLY A 121 5.22 15.60 30.30
N GLN A 122 6.39 15.06 29.93
CA GLN A 122 7.47 14.79 30.88
C GLN A 122 8.01 16.07 31.51
N ALA A 123 8.20 17.14 30.72
CA ALA A 123 8.63 18.43 31.24
C ALA A 123 7.62 19.03 32.24
N TYR A 124 6.32 18.84 31.99
CA TYR A 124 5.26 19.27 32.89
C TYR A 124 5.26 18.47 34.21
N GLU A 125 5.46 17.14 34.16
CA GLU A 125 5.61 16.31 35.35
C GLU A 125 6.83 16.69 36.20
N ASP A 126 7.97 16.97 35.56
CA ASP A 126 9.18 17.44 36.24
C ASP A 126 8.95 18.79 36.93
N MET A 127 8.32 19.73 36.22
CA MET A 127 7.93 21.03 36.78
C MET A 127 6.95 20.87 37.95
N GLN A 128 5.96 19.99 37.84
CA GLN A 128 5.00 19.72 38.91
C GLN A 128 5.69 19.15 40.14
N THR A 129 6.66 18.24 39.94
CA THR A 129 7.48 17.68 41.02
C THR A 129 8.32 18.76 41.71
N GLN A 130 8.92 19.67 40.93
CA GLN A 130 9.67 20.81 41.46
C GLN A 130 8.77 21.77 42.25
N ASN A 131 7.57 22.06 41.77
CA ASN A 131 6.58 22.87 42.48
C ASN A 131 6.14 22.22 43.80
N GLN A 132 5.96 20.90 43.81
CA GLN A 132 5.62 20.17 45.02
C GLN A 132 6.77 20.24 46.06
N HIS A 133 8.02 20.14 45.61
CA HIS A 133 9.19 20.32 46.47
C HIS A 133 9.29 21.75 47.02
N LEU A 134 9.07 22.77 46.20
CA LEU A 134 9.04 24.17 46.65
C LEU A 134 7.93 24.40 47.69
N LEU A 135 6.73 23.85 47.45
CA LEU A 135 5.64 23.93 48.42
C LEU A 135 6.03 23.29 49.75
N GLN A 136 6.70 22.14 49.71
CA GLN A 136 7.18 21.47 50.91
C GLN A 136 8.22 22.32 51.66
N GLN A 137 9.18 22.92 50.96
CA GLN A 137 10.14 23.85 51.58
C GLN A 137 9.45 25.05 52.25
N VAL A 138 8.43 25.63 51.61
CA VAL A 138 7.64 26.72 52.19
C VAL A 138 6.93 26.26 53.46
N THR A 139 6.31 25.07 53.45
CA THR A 139 5.65 24.53 54.65
C THR A 139 6.63 24.27 55.79
N GLU A 140 7.82 23.74 55.51
CA GLU A 140 8.87 23.52 56.51
C GLU A 140 9.38 24.84 57.11
N ARG A 141 9.54 25.87 56.28
CA ARG A 141 9.91 27.22 56.74
C ARG A 141 8.83 27.83 57.62
N ASP A 142 7.57 27.68 57.25
CA ASP A 142 6.44 28.21 58.02
C ASP A 142 6.30 27.50 59.37
N ASP A 143 6.52 26.17 59.42
CA ASP A 143 6.60 25.40 60.66
C ASP A 143 7.76 25.84 61.56
N TYR A 144 8.93 26.13 60.98
CA TYR A 144 10.07 26.67 61.70
C TYR A 144 9.76 28.05 62.30
N ASN A 145 9.17 28.94 61.50
CA ASN A 145 8.77 30.27 61.95
C ASN A 145 7.73 30.20 63.08
N LEU A 146 6.76 29.29 62.99
CA LEU A 146 5.76 29.06 64.03
C LEU A 146 6.42 28.60 65.34
N LYS A 147 7.40 27.69 65.27
CA LYS A 147 8.18 27.26 66.45
C LYS A 147 8.97 28.40 67.06
N LEU A 148 9.65 29.20 66.25
CA LEU A 148 10.44 30.35 66.68
C LEU A 148 9.56 31.38 67.41
N VAL A 149 8.41 31.72 66.83
CA VAL A 149 7.44 32.64 67.44
C VAL A 149 6.89 32.07 68.74
N SER A 150 6.53 30.79 68.78
CA SER A 150 6.06 30.11 70.00
C SER A 150 7.10 30.17 71.13
N GLU A 151 8.37 29.94 70.82
CA GLU A 151 9.47 30.00 71.79
C GLU A 151 9.77 31.43 72.25
N SER A 152 9.69 32.41 71.34
CA SER A 152 9.75 33.83 71.69
C SER A 152 8.61 34.26 72.63
N VAL A 153 7.38 33.80 72.40
CA VAL A 153 6.24 34.06 73.28
C VAL A 153 6.46 33.43 74.66
N LYS A 154 6.90 32.16 74.72
CA LYS A 154 7.20 31.46 75.98
C LYS A 154 8.29 32.18 76.78
N THR A 155 9.39 32.58 76.13
CA THR A 155 10.48 33.32 76.80
C THR A 155 10.03 34.69 77.28
N LYS A 156 9.21 35.41 76.51
CA LYS A 156 8.62 36.70 76.93
C LYS A 156 7.70 36.53 78.15
N GLN A 157 6.89 35.47 78.18
CA GLN A 157 6.02 35.16 79.32
C GLN A 157 6.82 34.79 80.57
N ALA A 158 7.86 33.96 80.44
CA ALA A 158 8.78 33.65 81.54
C ALA A 158 9.48 34.91 82.09
N ARG A 159 9.95 35.80 81.20
CA ARG A 159 10.55 37.08 81.59
C ARG A 159 9.56 37.98 82.33
N SER A 160 8.30 38.00 81.92
CA SER A 160 7.23 38.75 82.62
C SER A 160 7.01 38.23 84.04
N VAL A 161 7.02 36.90 84.23
CA VAL A 161 6.90 36.27 85.56
C VAL A 161 8.10 36.68 86.44
N LEU A 162 9.33 36.50 85.95
CA LEU A 162 10.54 36.89 86.66
C LEU A 162 10.56 38.40 87.00
N LEU A 163 10.06 39.25 86.11
CA LEU A 163 9.95 40.68 86.37
C LEU A 163 8.97 40.97 87.51
N SER A 164 7.83 40.27 87.54
CA SER A 164 6.84 40.40 88.61
C SER A 164 7.41 39.94 89.97
N GLU A 165 8.16 38.83 89.99
CA GLU A 165 8.86 38.33 91.18
C GLU A 165 9.95 39.31 91.64
N LYS A 166 10.76 39.83 90.72
CA LYS A 166 11.76 40.87 91.00
C LYS A 166 11.11 42.12 91.62
N GLN A 167 9.95 42.56 91.11
CA GLN A 167 9.21 43.68 91.68
C GLN A 167 8.65 43.36 93.07
N ALA A 168 8.15 42.14 93.30
CA ALA A 168 7.68 41.70 94.61
C ALA A 168 8.83 41.65 95.63
N LEU A 169 9.97 41.07 95.26
CA LEU A 169 11.20 41.06 96.06
C LEU A 169 11.69 42.48 96.32
N ALA A 170 11.67 43.39 95.33
CA ALA A 170 12.05 44.78 95.53
C ALA A 170 11.11 45.51 96.50
N LYS A 171 9.80 45.21 96.49
CA LYS A 171 8.86 45.72 97.49
C LYS A 171 9.16 45.16 98.88
N GLN A 172 9.42 43.86 99.00
CA GLN A 172 9.84 43.25 100.26
C GLN A 172 11.14 43.87 100.78
N LEU A 173 12.13 44.06 99.92
CA LEU A 173 13.39 44.72 100.25
C LEU A 173 13.15 46.16 100.71
N ARG A 174 12.29 46.94 100.03
CA ARG A 174 11.92 48.28 100.49
C ARG A 174 11.24 48.27 101.85
N GLN A 175 10.37 47.29 102.11
CA GLN A 175 9.71 47.14 103.40
C GLN A 175 10.71 46.82 104.51
N ILE A 176 11.62 45.86 104.26
CA ILE A 176 12.71 45.53 105.18
C ILE A 176 13.59 46.76 105.38
N ASN A 177 13.96 47.46 104.31
CA ASN A 177 14.79 48.65 104.38
C ASN A 177 14.08 49.78 105.14
N ALA A 178 12.76 49.96 104.98
CA ALA A 178 11.99 50.90 105.78
C ALA A 178 11.94 50.50 107.26
N SER A 179 11.83 49.21 107.57
CA SER A 179 11.94 48.70 108.94
C SER A 179 13.34 48.90 109.51
N VAL A 180 14.39 48.66 108.71
CA VAL A 180 15.79 48.91 109.09
C VAL A 180 16.05 50.40 109.27
N GLU A 181 15.54 51.27 108.40
CA GLU A 181 15.65 52.72 108.54
C GLU A 181 14.81 53.24 109.71
N SER A 182 13.69 52.61 110.05
CA SER A 182 12.93 52.90 111.28
C SER A 182 13.71 52.48 112.53
N LEU A 183 14.34 51.30 112.51
CA LEU A 183 15.24 50.84 113.57
C LEU A 183 16.49 51.71 113.67
N LYS A 184 17.10 52.10 112.55
CA LYS A 184 18.18 53.07 112.49
C LYS A 184 17.72 54.40 113.01
N MET A 185 16.59 54.98 112.58
CA MET A 185 16.06 56.23 113.11
C MET A 185 15.81 56.15 114.63
N ARG A 186 15.40 55.00 115.17
CA ARG A 186 15.32 54.78 116.62
C ARG A 186 16.71 54.75 117.30
N ILE A 187 17.72 54.21 116.62
CA ILE A 187 19.13 54.16 117.07
C ILE A 187 19.81 55.54 116.88
N SER A 188 19.51 56.28 115.82
CA SER A 188 20.00 57.62 115.48
C SER A 188 19.30 58.70 116.30
N GLN A 189 18.00 58.56 116.63
CA GLN A 189 17.34 59.35 117.68
C GLN A 189 17.99 59.14 119.06
N SER A 190 18.69 58.00 119.25
CA SER A 190 19.54 57.79 120.42
C SER A 190 21.01 58.19 120.23
N GLU A 191 21.46 58.54 119.02
CA GLU A 191 22.90 58.72 118.72
C GLU A 191 23.30 60.05 118.07
N GLU A 192 22.40 60.97 117.70
CA GLU A 192 22.78 62.36 117.36
C GLU A 192 21.49 63.24 117.32
N GLN A 193 21.30 64.37 118.02
CA GLN A 193 22.26 65.47 118.23
C GLN A 193 23.37 65.46 117.18
N PHE A 194 23.00 65.77 115.91
CA PHE A 194 23.83 66.18 114.77
C PHE A 194 23.95 65.26 113.53
N GLU A 195 23.03 65.50 112.60
CA GLU A 195 23.22 65.74 111.15
C GLU A 195 24.19 64.94 110.24
N SER A 196 23.57 64.40 109.16
CA SER A 196 23.73 64.84 107.75
C SER A 196 24.46 63.93 106.75
N CYS A 197 23.67 63.08 106.09
CA CYS A 197 23.95 62.37 104.84
C CYS A 197 24.09 63.30 103.60
N ARG A 198 25.08 63.07 102.73
CA ARG A 198 24.96 63.24 101.26
C ARG A 198 26.25 62.81 100.57
N TRP A 199 26.26 61.71 99.78
CA TRP A 199 26.72 61.75 98.37
C TRP A 199 26.80 60.43 97.59
N ARG A 200 26.83 59.23 98.19
CA ARG A 200 27.29 58.04 97.42
C ARG A 200 26.26 57.08 96.83
N LEU A 201 24.95 57.25 97.05
CA LEU A 201 23.97 56.25 96.56
C LEU A 201 23.26 56.61 95.24
N PHE A 202 23.56 57.75 94.63
CA PHE A 202 22.87 58.21 93.40
C PHE A 202 23.57 57.81 92.09
N VAL A 203 24.83 57.37 92.15
CA VAL A 203 25.66 57.13 90.94
C VAL A 203 25.53 55.69 90.41
N THR A 204 25.20 54.71 91.26
CA THR A 204 25.22 53.28 90.89
C THR A 204 23.95 52.80 90.18
N GLU A 205 22.80 53.47 90.37
CA GLU A 205 21.54 53.09 89.72
C GLU A 205 21.41 53.66 88.30
N ALA A 206 22.10 54.77 87.99
CA ALA A 206 22.07 55.40 86.67
C ALA A 206 22.85 54.62 85.59
N ILE A 207 23.90 53.88 85.96
CA ILE A 207 24.76 53.15 85.02
C ILE A 207 24.13 51.83 84.55
N ARG A 208 23.17 51.27 85.31
CA ARG A 208 22.52 49.99 84.99
C ARG A 208 21.38 50.12 83.98
N SER A 209 20.71 51.28 83.92
CA SER A 209 19.63 51.56 82.96
C SER A 209 20.16 51.74 81.53
N THR A 210 21.39 52.24 81.36
CA THR A 210 21.97 52.56 80.04
C THR A 210 22.49 51.34 79.25
N GLN A 211 22.65 50.17 79.88
CA GLN A 211 23.16 48.95 79.23
C GLN A 211 22.02 48.12 78.59
N GLU A 212 20.83 48.12 79.18
CA GLU A 212 19.65 47.40 78.66
C GLU A 212 19.04 48.07 77.42
N GLU A 213 19.13 49.40 77.30
CA GLU A 213 18.69 50.16 76.13
C GLU A 213 19.55 49.90 74.88
N ARG A 214 20.86 49.66 75.05
CA ARG A 214 21.77 49.39 73.92
C ARG A 214 21.52 48.04 73.26
N HIS A 215 21.18 47.00 74.02
CA HIS A 215 20.85 45.69 73.45
C HIS A 215 19.51 45.67 72.70
N LEU A 216 18.52 46.43 73.18
CA LEU A 216 17.24 46.60 72.48
C LEU A 216 17.41 47.37 71.16
N ALA A 217 18.30 48.37 71.11
CA ALA A 217 18.59 49.12 69.90
C ALA A 217 19.28 48.27 68.81
N VAL A 218 20.22 47.40 69.19
CA VAL A 218 20.90 46.49 68.24
C VAL A 218 19.93 45.48 67.65
N ASN A 219 19.09 44.84 68.48
CA ASN A 219 18.10 43.87 67.99
C ASN A 219 17.05 44.53 67.08
N LEU A 220 16.69 45.79 67.36
CA LEU A 220 15.78 46.55 66.51
C LEU A 220 16.39 46.84 65.13
N GLU A 221 17.69 47.15 65.05
CA GLU A 221 18.35 47.37 63.76
C GLU A 221 18.51 46.07 62.96
N THR A 222 18.85 44.95 63.60
CA THR A 222 18.88 43.65 62.89
C THR A 222 17.53 43.30 62.27
N ALA A 223 16.43 43.49 63.01
CA ALA A 223 15.08 43.22 62.51
C ALA A 223 14.66 44.16 61.35
N LYS A 224 15.17 45.40 61.33
CA LYS A 224 14.93 46.33 60.21
C LYS A 224 15.63 45.90 58.92
N TRP A 225 16.85 45.38 59.03
CA TRP A 225 17.58 44.86 57.86
C TRP A 225 16.90 43.63 57.27
N GLU A 226 16.44 42.70 58.10
CA GLU A 226 15.69 41.51 57.64
C GLU A 226 14.36 41.89 56.97
N LEU A 227 13.63 42.88 57.51
CA LEU A 227 12.40 43.38 56.91
C LEU A 227 12.65 44.01 55.53
N ALA A 228 13.72 44.81 55.40
CA ALA A 228 14.07 45.46 54.15
C ALA A 228 14.48 44.46 53.05
N ASP A 229 15.05 43.32 53.42
CA ASP A 229 15.41 42.26 52.47
C ASP A 229 14.17 41.48 52.01
N ALA A 230 13.27 41.13 52.94
CA ALA A 230 11.98 40.51 52.62
C ALA A 230 11.11 41.40 51.71
N GLU A 231 11.14 42.71 51.88
CA GLU A 231 10.41 43.65 51.01
C GLU A 231 10.94 43.67 49.57
N LYS A 232 12.25 43.46 49.37
CA LYS A 232 12.84 43.37 48.02
C LYS A 232 12.46 42.07 47.33
N GLU A 233 12.50 40.95 48.04
CA GLU A 233 12.04 39.65 47.54
C GLU A 233 10.58 39.70 47.12
N LEU A 234 9.70 40.28 47.95
CA LEU A 234 8.29 40.46 47.64
C LEU A 234 8.10 41.29 46.35
N LYS A 235 8.91 42.32 46.15
CA LYS A 235 8.84 43.18 44.96
C LYS A 235 9.28 42.45 43.70
N TRP A 236 10.31 41.62 43.80
CA TRP A 236 10.78 40.78 42.69
C TRP A 236 9.74 39.71 42.32
N LEU A 237 9.18 39.00 43.30
CA LEU A 237 8.13 38.01 43.08
C LEU A 237 6.89 38.61 42.42
N LYS A 238 6.47 39.81 42.85
CA LYS A 238 5.37 40.53 42.20
C LYS A 238 5.64 40.86 40.73
N ALA A 239 6.88 41.23 40.40
CA ALA A 239 7.24 41.51 39.01
C ALA A 239 7.29 40.23 38.16
N ALA A 240 7.76 39.12 38.74
CA ALA A 240 7.78 37.81 38.07
C ALA A 240 6.36 37.30 37.78
N VAL A 241 5.45 37.39 38.75
CA VAL A 241 4.04 37.00 38.58
C VAL A 241 3.35 37.83 37.50
N ALA A 242 3.55 39.15 37.50
CA ALA A 242 2.99 40.02 36.46
C ALA A 242 3.54 39.73 35.05
N SER A 243 4.78 39.21 34.96
CA SER A 243 5.37 38.76 33.69
C SER A 243 4.74 37.46 33.21
N SER A 244 4.57 36.48 34.10
CA SER A 244 3.94 35.19 33.73
C SER A 244 2.47 35.33 33.39
N GLU A 245 1.74 36.24 34.07
CA GLU A 245 0.34 36.54 33.73
C GLU A 245 0.20 37.08 32.30
N LYS A 246 1.13 37.94 31.87
CA LYS A 246 1.16 38.46 30.49
C LYS A 246 1.49 37.38 29.44
N GLU A 247 2.42 36.49 29.76
CA GLU A 247 2.73 35.36 28.88
C GLU A 247 1.52 34.43 28.76
N TYR A 248 0.79 34.20 29.86
CA TYR A 248 -0.44 33.40 29.86
C TYR A 248 -1.55 34.04 29.01
N GLU A 249 -1.75 35.36 29.12
CA GLU A 249 -2.70 36.12 28.28
C GLU A 249 -2.32 36.12 26.79
N GLN A 250 -1.03 35.97 26.46
CA GLN A 250 -0.57 35.86 25.07
C GLN A 250 -0.76 34.47 24.46
N ILE A 251 -0.75 33.42 25.27
CA ILE A 251 -0.89 32.02 24.82
C ILE A 251 -2.36 31.62 24.68
N GLU A 252 -3.27 32.27 25.41
CA GLU A 252 -4.71 31.95 25.36
C GLU A 252 -5.34 32.06 23.96
N PRO A 253 -5.07 33.10 23.15
CA PRO A 253 -5.55 33.20 21.77
C PRO A 253 -5.00 32.10 20.86
N ASP A 254 -3.70 31.81 20.97
CA ASP A 254 -3.05 30.77 20.17
C ASP A 254 -3.64 29.38 20.46
N ARG A 255 -4.02 29.11 21.73
CA ARG A 255 -4.72 27.88 22.13
C ARG A 255 -6.11 27.80 21.50
N ASP A 256 -6.85 28.90 21.47
CA ASP A 256 -8.20 28.93 20.91
C ASP A 256 -8.17 28.81 19.37
N ASP A 257 -7.17 29.39 18.70
CA ASP A 257 -6.93 29.20 17.26
C ASP A 257 -6.55 27.74 16.95
N LEU A 258 -5.66 27.12 17.75
CA LEU A 258 -5.32 25.70 17.62
C LEU A 258 -6.52 24.78 17.87
N GLN A 259 -7.43 25.15 18.78
CA GLN A 259 -8.66 24.41 19.05
C GLN A 259 -9.59 24.41 17.82
N ILE A 260 -9.71 25.56 17.15
CA ILE A 260 -10.50 25.70 15.93
C ILE A 260 -9.89 24.89 14.79
N ASP A 261 -8.56 24.95 14.63
CA ASP A 261 -7.85 24.16 13.61
C ASP A 261 -7.99 22.66 13.86
N PHE A 262 -7.89 22.21 15.11
CA PHE A 262 -8.12 20.82 15.48
C PHE A 262 -9.55 20.36 15.15
N GLU A 263 -10.56 21.20 15.39
CA GLU A 263 -11.96 20.90 15.06
C GLU A 263 -12.21 20.86 13.55
N ASN A 264 -11.57 21.75 12.79
CA ASN A 264 -11.58 21.73 11.33
C ASN A 264 -10.94 20.45 10.79
N GLU A 265 -9.77 20.07 11.28
CA GLU A 265 -9.04 18.88 10.83
C GLU A 265 -9.83 17.59 11.15
N ARG A 266 -10.46 17.53 12.34
CA ARG A 266 -11.36 16.44 12.72
C ARG A 266 -12.57 16.33 11.78
N SER A 267 -13.09 17.46 11.31
CA SER A 267 -14.21 17.48 10.36
C SER A 267 -13.78 17.01 8.96
N SER A 268 -12.59 17.40 8.51
CA SER A 268 -11.99 16.96 7.24
C SER A 268 -11.70 15.47 7.25
N ARG A 269 -11.12 14.95 8.35
CA ARG A 269 -10.87 13.52 8.55
C ARG A 269 -12.15 12.70 8.46
N LYS A 270 -13.25 13.15 9.07
CA LYS A 270 -14.55 12.46 8.96
C LYS A 270 -15.05 12.37 7.53
N LYS A 271 -14.89 13.43 6.73
CA LYS A 271 -15.29 13.41 5.30
C LYS A 271 -14.46 12.40 4.52
N LEU A 272 -13.15 12.38 4.74
CA LEU A 272 -12.25 11.41 4.11
C LEU A 272 -12.59 9.96 4.52
N GLU A 273 -12.95 9.72 5.79
CA GLU A 273 -13.41 8.41 6.26
C GLU A 273 -14.74 7.98 5.59
N GLU A 274 -15.67 8.90 5.36
CA GLU A 274 -16.91 8.64 4.59
C GLU A 274 -16.62 8.33 3.11
N GLU A 275 -15.75 9.11 2.45
CA GLU A 275 -15.35 8.87 1.05
C GLU A 275 -14.64 7.50 0.89
N LEU A 276 -13.76 7.15 1.82
CA LEU A 276 -13.08 5.86 1.84
C LEU A 276 -14.08 4.70 2.03
N MET A 277 -15.09 4.90 2.90
CA MET A 277 -16.14 3.90 3.10
C MET A 277 -16.96 3.69 1.83
N GLU A 278 -17.32 4.78 1.14
CA GLU A 278 -18.06 4.71 -0.12
C GLU A 278 -17.26 3.99 -1.21
N LEU A 279 -15.96 4.30 -1.35
CA LEU A 279 -15.06 3.62 -2.28
C LEU A 279 -14.94 2.12 -1.96
N ASN A 280 -14.78 1.76 -0.68
CA ASN A 280 -14.70 0.37 -0.25
C ASN A 280 -15.98 -0.40 -0.55
N THR A 281 -17.17 0.20 -0.39
CA THR A 281 -18.42 -0.44 -0.85
C THR A 281 -18.43 -0.64 -2.36
N LYS A 282 -17.94 0.33 -3.13
CA LYS A 282 -17.87 0.23 -4.59
C LYS A 282 -16.91 -0.87 -5.05
N VAL A 283 -15.74 -0.95 -4.42
CA VAL A 283 -14.77 -2.03 -4.65
C VAL A 283 -15.39 -3.37 -4.26
N ALA A 284 -16.04 -3.47 -3.10
CA ALA A 284 -16.72 -4.69 -2.66
C ALA A 284 -17.85 -5.13 -3.60
N GLU A 285 -18.58 -4.19 -4.21
CA GLU A 285 -19.58 -4.48 -5.25
C GLU A 285 -18.93 -5.00 -6.54
N MET A 286 -17.80 -4.40 -6.97
CA MET A 286 -17.05 -4.85 -8.14
C MET A 286 -16.33 -6.19 -7.93
N THR A 287 -15.85 -6.47 -6.72
CA THR A 287 -15.25 -7.75 -6.31
C THR A 287 -16.29 -8.74 -5.79
N SER A 288 -17.58 -8.39 -5.82
CA SER A 288 -18.63 -9.32 -5.40
C SER A 288 -18.64 -10.53 -6.32
N GLU A 289 -19.20 -11.64 -5.83
CA GLU A 289 -19.42 -12.86 -6.63
C GLU A 289 -20.11 -12.56 -7.97
N ALA A 290 -20.84 -11.43 -8.12
CA ALA A 290 -21.44 -11.01 -9.37
C ALA A 290 -20.43 -10.48 -10.41
N GLY A 291 -19.38 -9.77 -9.99
CA GLY A 291 -18.32 -9.26 -10.88
C GLY A 291 -17.40 -10.39 -11.36
N GLU A 292 -16.98 -11.27 -10.45
CA GLU A 292 -16.25 -12.49 -10.80
C GLU A 292 -17.11 -13.45 -11.64
N ALA A 293 -18.40 -13.60 -11.35
CA ALA A 293 -19.31 -14.39 -12.18
C ALA A 293 -19.54 -13.76 -13.57
N ALA A 294 -19.55 -12.43 -13.69
CA ALA A 294 -19.66 -11.76 -14.99
C ALA A 294 -18.40 -11.99 -15.83
N ILE A 295 -17.21 -11.88 -15.22
CA ILE A 295 -15.93 -12.18 -15.88
C ILE A 295 -15.86 -13.65 -16.28
N GLN A 296 -16.25 -14.56 -15.40
CA GLN A 296 -16.27 -16.01 -15.68
C GLN A 296 -17.26 -16.35 -16.81
N LYS A 297 -18.42 -15.69 -16.83
CA LYS A 297 -19.41 -15.85 -17.90
C LYS A 297 -18.89 -15.34 -19.25
N LEU A 298 -18.19 -14.21 -19.26
CA LEU A 298 -17.53 -13.70 -20.47
C LEU A 298 -16.40 -14.63 -20.94
N LEU A 299 -15.61 -15.20 -20.01
CA LEU A 299 -14.58 -16.20 -20.32
C LEU A 299 -15.18 -17.50 -20.89
N ASP A 300 -16.31 -17.95 -20.36
CA ASP A 300 -17.03 -19.13 -20.88
C ASP A 300 -17.67 -18.86 -22.24
N GLU A 301 -18.18 -17.65 -22.48
CA GLU A 301 -18.66 -17.21 -23.79
C GLU A 301 -17.51 -17.15 -24.82
N ILE A 302 -16.34 -16.63 -24.43
CA ILE A 302 -15.12 -16.63 -25.26
C ILE A 302 -14.68 -18.06 -25.57
N LYS A 303 -14.71 -18.96 -24.58
CA LYS A 303 -14.37 -20.37 -24.75
C LYS A 303 -15.35 -21.06 -25.71
N SER A 304 -16.65 -20.79 -25.57
CA SER A 304 -17.68 -21.28 -26.48
C SER A 304 -17.48 -20.76 -27.91
N CYS A 305 -17.18 -19.47 -28.05
CA CYS A 305 -16.83 -18.83 -29.32
C CYS A 305 -15.60 -19.48 -29.97
N LYS A 306 -14.53 -19.70 -29.21
CA LYS A 306 -13.33 -20.45 -29.67
C LYS A 306 -13.66 -21.90 -30.05
N SER A 307 -14.60 -22.55 -29.37
CA SER A 307 -15.08 -23.89 -29.72
C SER A 307 -15.94 -23.91 -30.98
N ILE A 308 -16.71 -22.86 -31.26
CA ILE A 308 -17.51 -22.69 -32.48
C ILE A 308 -16.59 -22.40 -33.68
N LEU A 309 -15.54 -21.60 -33.48
CA LEU A 309 -14.47 -21.41 -34.47
C LEU A 309 -13.69 -22.70 -34.74
N LYS A 310 -13.59 -23.61 -33.75
CA LYS A 310 -13.17 -25.02 -33.92
C LYS A 310 -14.26 -25.90 -34.54
N CYS A 311 -15.08 -25.37 -35.45
CA CYS A 311 -16.14 -26.12 -36.13
C CYS A 311 -15.56 -27.36 -36.84
N SER A 312 -16.23 -28.50 -36.70
CA SER A 312 -15.89 -29.76 -37.36
C SER A 312 -15.98 -29.71 -38.89
N VAL A 313 -16.61 -28.68 -39.46
CA VAL A 313 -16.64 -28.42 -40.91
C VAL A 313 -15.31 -27.77 -41.39
N CYS A 314 -14.59 -27.07 -40.50
CA CYS A 314 -13.26 -26.51 -40.79
C CYS A 314 -12.13 -27.54 -40.63
N SER A 315 -12.40 -28.66 -39.95
CA SER A 315 -11.43 -29.75 -39.73
C SER A 315 -11.07 -30.54 -41.00
N ASP A 316 -11.84 -30.34 -42.08
CA ASP A 316 -11.61 -30.98 -43.39
C ASP A 316 -10.72 -30.12 -44.33
N ARG A 317 -10.27 -28.93 -43.89
CA ARG A 317 -9.20 -28.22 -44.59
C ARG A 317 -7.85 -28.85 -44.22
N PRO A 318 -7.02 -29.26 -45.19
CA PRO A 318 -5.71 -29.81 -44.89
C PRO A 318 -4.87 -28.76 -44.16
N LYS A 319 -4.43 -29.09 -42.94
CA LYS A 319 -3.53 -28.23 -42.17
C LYS A 319 -2.19 -28.10 -42.90
N GLU A 320 -1.89 -26.93 -43.45
CA GLU A 320 -0.56 -26.69 -44.03
C GLU A 320 0.46 -26.59 -42.90
N THR A 321 1.24 -27.66 -42.73
CA THR A 321 2.28 -27.77 -41.70
C THR A 321 3.62 -28.01 -42.37
N ILE A 322 4.60 -27.15 -42.07
CA ILE A 322 5.99 -27.34 -42.42
C ILE A 322 6.72 -27.82 -41.17
N SER A 323 7.21 -29.05 -41.22
CA SER A 323 8.06 -29.61 -40.16
C SER A 323 9.36 -30.09 -40.76
N VAL A 324 10.46 -29.46 -40.34
CA VAL A 324 11.84 -29.83 -40.72
C VAL A 324 12.71 -29.97 -39.47
N ALA A 325 12.08 -30.41 -38.36
CA ALA A 325 12.77 -30.62 -37.10
C ALA A 325 13.78 -31.77 -37.14
N ASN A 326 14.76 -31.75 -36.23
CA ASN A 326 15.81 -32.77 -36.11
C ASN A 326 16.70 -32.91 -37.35
N ASN A 327 17.15 -31.79 -37.88
CA ASN A 327 18.07 -31.75 -39.02
C ASN A 327 19.33 -30.95 -38.65
N SER A 328 20.22 -30.76 -39.62
CA SER A 328 21.43 -29.93 -39.48
C SER A 328 21.31 -28.62 -40.28
N LEU A 329 20.09 -28.09 -40.42
CA LEU A 329 19.87 -26.82 -41.13
C LEU A 329 20.62 -25.69 -40.42
N ASN A 330 21.28 -24.84 -41.19
CA ASN A 330 22.07 -23.72 -40.70
C ASN A 330 21.68 -22.41 -41.39
N GLY A 331 22.28 -21.29 -40.97
CA GLY A 331 21.89 -19.96 -41.44
C GLY A 331 20.67 -19.42 -40.69
N SER A 332 20.12 -18.31 -41.17
CA SER A 332 18.97 -17.64 -40.55
C SER A 332 17.64 -18.10 -41.10
N ILE A 333 16.58 -17.92 -40.31
CA ILE A 333 15.21 -18.09 -40.79
C ILE A 333 14.96 -17.02 -41.86
N PRO A 334 14.56 -17.39 -43.09
CA PRO A 334 14.32 -16.44 -44.17
C PRO A 334 13.09 -15.57 -43.89
N ILE A 335 13.15 -14.29 -44.23
CA ILE A 335 12.02 -13.35 -44.06
C ILE A 335 10.81 -13.75 -44.93
N GLU A 336 11.07 -14.45 -46.03
CA GLU A 336 10.09 -14.95 -46.98
C GLU A 336 9.14 -15.99 -46.36
N ILE A 337 9.45 -16.53 -45.18
CA ILE A 337 8.55 -17.42 -44.43
C ILE A 337 7.18 -16.75 -44.22
N GLY A 338 7.14 -15.42 -44.05
CA GLY A 338 5.91 -14.66 -43.85
C GLY A 338 4.97 -14.62 -45.06
N HIS A 339 5.40 -15.07 -46.24
CA HIS A 339 4.53 -15.20 -47.42
C HIS A 339 3.58 -16.39 -47.35
N LEU A 340 3.82 -17.35 -46.45
CA LEU A 340 3.05 -18.59 -46.34
C LEU A 340 1.76 -18.39 -45.52
N LYS A 341 0.86 -17.51 -45.96
CA LYS A 341 -0.33 -17.06 -45.20
C LYS A 341 -1.30 -18.17 -44.76
N GLN A 342 -1.25 -19.34 -45.39
CA GLN A 342 -2.10 -20.50 -45.06
C GLN A 342 -1.46 -21.44 -44.04
N LEU A 343 -0.21 -21.19 -43.65
CA LEU A 343 0.54 -22.06 -42.74
C LEU A 343 -0.09 -22.07 -41.34
N GLN A 344 -0.39 -23.27 -40.85
CA GLN A 344 -0.94 -23.51 -39.51
C GLN A 344 0.10 -24.11 -38.56
N GLY A 345 1.15 -24.74 -39.08
CA GLY A 345 2.23 -25.26 -38.24
C GLY A 345 3.62 -25.04 -38.84
N LEU A 346 4.53 -24.50 -38.03
CA LEU A 346 5.94 -24.32 -38.35
C LEU A 346 6.80 -24.95 -37.25
N CYS A 347 7.46 -26.06 -37.58
CA CYS A 347 8.36 -26.76 -36.67
C CYS A 347 9.76 -26.83 -37.26
N LEU A 348 10.68 -26.08 -36.67
CA LEU A 348 12.08 -25.97 -37.06
C LEU A 348 13.03 -26.43 -35.92
N SER A 349 12.50 -27.11 -34.91
CA SER A 349 13.26 -27.44 -33.70
C SER A 349 14.40 -28.42 -33.95
N HIS A 350 15.40 -28.41 -33.08
CA HIS A 350 16.57 -29.29 -33.16
C HIS A 350 17.32 -29.13 -34.50
N ASN A 351 17.79 -27.91 -34.76
CA ASN A 351 18.60 -27.55 -35.92
C ASN A 351 19.77 -26.63 -35.50
N ASN A 352 20.57 -26.17 -36.46
CA ASN A 352 21.67 -25.23 -36.26
C ASN A 352 21.31 -23.82 -36.78
N LEU A 353 20.03 -23.44 -36.75
CA LEU A 353 19.58 -22.11 -37.22
C LEU A 353 20.12 -21.02 -36.30
N SER A 354 20.55 -19.90 -36.86
CA SER A 354 21.23 -18.80 -36.15
C SER A 354 20.75 -17.44 -36.63
N GLY A 355 21.10 -16.37 -35.92
CA GLY A 355 20.56 -15.03 -36.20
C GLY A 355 19.20 -14.81 -35.53
N LYS A 356 18.51 -13.74 -35.91
CA LYS A 356 17.28 -13.31 -35.23
C LYS A 356 16.05 -14.07 -35.70
N ILE A 357 15.04 -14.12 -34.84
CA ILE A 357 13.68 -14.48 -35.25
C ILE A 357 13.15 -13.32 -36.11
N PRO A 358 12.78 -13.55 -37.38
CA PRO A 358 12.28 -12.49 -38.24
C PRO A 358 10.87 -12.06 -37.83
N ASP A 359 10.63 -10.76 -37.81
CA ASP A 359 9.31 -10.17 -37.50
C ASP A 359 8.22 -10.73 -38.43
N GLN A 360 8.58 -11.09 -39.66
CA GLN A 360 7.71 -11.68 -40.68
C GLN A 360 7.11 -13.05 -40.31
N ILE A 361 7.49 -13.65 -39.18
CA ILE A 361 6.72 -14.79 -38.64
C ILE A 361 5.36 -14.33 -38.13
N SER A 362 5.20 -13.09 -37.63
CA SER A 362 3.91 -12.55 -37.19
C SER A 362 2.87 -12.43 -38.30
N ASP A 363 3.35 -12.46 -39.53
CA ASP A 363 2.59 -12.32 -40.76
C ASP A 363 1.81 -13.61 -41.10
N LEU A 364 2.08 -14.70 -40.39
CA LEU A 364 1.43 -16.01 -40.49
C LEU A 364 0.18 -16.07 -39.59
N THR A 365 -0.84 -15.27 -39.91
CA THR A 365 -1.98 -15.03 -39.01
C THR A 365 -2.77 -16.28 -38.63
N ASN A 366 -2.67 -17.39 -39.37
CA ASN A 366 -3.34 -18.66 -39.12
C ASN A 366 -2.50 -19.68 -38.32
N LEU A 367 -1.31 -19.29 -37.85
CA LEU A 367 -0.36 -20.20 -37.23
C LEU A 367 -0.85 -20.69 -35.85
N GLU A 368 -1.01 -22.01 -35.71
CA GLU A 368 -1.39 -22.70 -34.47
C GLU A 368 -0.17 -23.27 -33.73
N ILE A 369 0.87 -23.67 -34.46
CA ILE A 369 2.07 -24.32 -33.92
C ILE A 369 3.32 -23.58 -34.39
N LEU A 370 4.13 -23.10 -33.45
CA LEU A 370 5.45 -22.53 -33.69
C LEU A 370 6.48 -23.16 -32.76
N ASP A 371 7.35 -24.00 -33.29
CA ASP A 371 8.45 -24.61 -32.53
C ASP A 371 9.79 -24.28 -33.17
N LEU A 372 10.55 -23.41 -32.51
CA LEU A 372 11.90 -22.98 -32.87
C LEU A 372 12.95 -23.46 -31.85
N SER A 373 12.56 -24.37 -30.96
CA SER A 373 13.41 -24.80 -29.84
C SER A 373 14.68 -25.56 -30.29
N ALA A 374 15.71 -25.59 -29.44
CA ALA A 374 16.97 -26.26 -29.71
C ALA A 374 17.62 -25.80 -31.03
N ASN A 375 17.89 -24.49 -31.11
CA ASN A 375 18.59 -23.84 -32.22
C ASN A 375 19.67 -22.89 -31.63
N GLN A 376 20.30 -22.07 -32.49
CA GLN A 376 21.29 -21.06 -32.12
C GLN A 376 20.78 -19.64 -32.37
N LEU A 377 19.47 -19.41 -32.28
CA LEU A 377 18.84 -18.11 -32.53
C LEU A 377 19.26 -17.08 -31.47
N THR A 378 19.50 -15.84 -31.89
CA THR A 378 20.00 -14.73 -31.07
C THR A 378 19.09 -13.51 -31.19
N GLY A 379 19.30 -12.49 -30.36
CA GLY A 379 18.49 -11.27 -30.36
C GLY A 379 17.26 -11.36 -29.46
N GLU A 380 16.38 -10.37 -29.61
CA GLU A 380 15.14 -10.24 -28.84
C GLU A 380 13.99 -11.01 -29.51
N ILE A 381 12.98 -11.36 -28.72
CA ILE A 381 11.73 -11.93 -29.21
C ILE A 381 10.94 -10.79 -29.88
N PRO A 382 10.60 -10.87 -31.17
CA PRO A 382 9.80 -9.84 -31.82
C PRO A 382 8.45 -9.66 -31.11
N ALA A 383 8.17 -8.43 -30.67
CA ALA A 383 6.88 -8.10 -30.09
C ALA A 383 5.71 -8.36 -31.07
N SER A 384 5.99 -8.34 -32.38
CA SER A 384 5.02 -8.66 -33.42
C SER A 384 4.47 -10.08 -33.34
N LEU A 385 5.18 -11.04 -32.73
CA LEU A 385 4.67 -12.40 -32.51
C LEU A 385 3.38 -12.42 -31.66
N ALA A 386 3.11 -11.35 -30.92
CA ALA A 386 1.84 -11.16 -30.22
C ALA A 386 0.63 -11.17 -31.15
N ASN A 387 0.80 -10.86 -32.45
CA ASN A 387 -0.27 -10.80 -33.44
C ASN A 387 -0.74 -12.18 -33.95
N LEU A 388 -0.12 -13.28 -33.50
CA LEU A 388 -0.46 -14.64 -33.90
C LEU A 388 -1.62 -15.21 -33.08
N HIS A 389 -2.83 -14.69 -33.24
CA HIS A 389 -3.96 -14.94 -32.33
C HIS A 389 -4.43 -16.41 -32.18
N PHE A 390 -4.05 -17.29 -33.11
CA PHE A 390 -4.42 -18.72 -33.08
C PHE A 390 -3.33 -19.64 -32.52
N LEU A 391 -2.23 -19.08 -32.02
CA LEU A 391 -1.10 -19.86 -31.53
C LEU A 391 -1.46 -20.67 -30.29
N ASP A 392 -1.45 -22.00 -30.41
CA ASP A 392 -1.80 -22.97 -29.36
C ASP A 392 -0.55 -23.65 -28.79
N LYS A 393 0.45 -23.91 -29.65
CA LYS A 393 1.72 -24.53 -29.26
C LYS A 393 2.88 -23.63 -29.64
N PHE A 394 3.65 -23.23 -28.64
CA PHE A 394 4.79 -22.33 -28.80
C PHE A 394 6.01 -22.86 -28.04
N SER A 395 7.18 -22.85 -28.67
CA SER A 395 8.45 -23.11 -27.98
C SER A 395 9.62 -22.43 -28.68
N ILE A 396 10.42 -21.71 -27.90
CA ILE A 396 11.68 -21.08 -28.32
C ILE A 396 12.84 -21.50 -27.39
N ALA A 397 12.61 -22.53 -26.58
CA ALA A 397 13.54 -23.01 -25.56
C ALA A 397 14.89 -23.44 -26.17
N SER A 398 15.95 -23.43 -25.37
CA SER A 398 17.30 -23.83 -25.77
C SER A 398 17.80 -23.08 -27.01
N ASN A 399 17.81 -21.75 -26.93
CA ASN A 399 18.40 -20.84 -27.91
C ASN A 399 19.37 -19.86 -27.21
N LYS A 400 19.83 -18.82 -27.91
CA LYS A 400 20.70 -17.74 -27.37
C LYS A 400 19.96 -16.39 -27.36
N LEU A 401 18.65 -16.40 -27.12
CA LEU A 401 17.81 -15.21 -27.09
C LEU A 401 18.07 -14.38 -25.83
N HIS A 402 17.83 -13.07 -25.92
CA HIS A 402 18.03 -12.14 -24.81
C HIS A 402 16.96 -11.04 -24.79
N GLY A 403 16.90 -10.29 -23.68
CA GLY A 403 15.97 -9.18 -23.50
C GLY A 403 14.63 -9.60 -22.87
N PRO A 404 13.68 -8.66 -22.74
CA PRO A 404 12.41 -8.91 -22.09
C PRO A 404 11.51 -9.80 -22.96
N ILE A 405 10.80 -10.73 -22.32
CA ILE A 405 9.65 -11.41 -22.94
C ILE A 405 8.53 -10.36 -23.12
N PRO A 406 7.96 -10.17 -24.33
CA PRO A 406 6.95 -9.15 -24.58
C PRO A 406 5.74 -9.28 -23.63
N SER A 407 5.55 -8.29 -22.77
CA SER A 407 4.52 -8.27 -21.73
C SER A 407 3.15 -7.81 -22.24
N GLY A 408 2.07 -8.27 -21.60
CA GLY A 408 0.71 -7.94 -22.01
C GLY A 408 0.24 -8.66 -23.28
N THR A 409 1.01 -9.66 -23.75
CA THR A 409 0.73 -10.43 -24.96
C THR A 409 0.39 -11.89 -24.63
N GLN A 410 -0.17 -12.63 -25.60
CA GLN A 410 -0.41 -14.07 -25.45
C GLN A 410 0.87 -14.88 -25.15
N LEU A 411 2.06 -14.33 -25.42
CA LEU A 411 3.34 -15.00 -25.14
C LEU A 411 3.51 -15.29 -23.64
N GLN A 412 2.99 -14.43 -22.77
CA GLN A 412 3.04 -14.65 -21.32
C GLN A 412 2.11 -15.78 -20.82
N SER A 413 1.16 -16.22 -21.66
CA SER A 413 0.26 -17.32 -21.29
C SER A 413 0.90 -18.71 -21.43
N PHE A 414 2.01 -18.81 -22.17
CA PHE A 414 2.73 -20.07 -22.34
C PHE A 414 3.59 -20.40 -21.11
N ASN A 415 3.81 -21.69 -20.87
CA ASN A 415 4.60 -22.17 -19.74
C ASN A 415 6.06 -21.67 -19.81
N ALA A 416 6.68 -21.42 -18.65
CA ALA A 416 8.10 -21.06 -18.54
C ALA A 416 9.03 -22.01 -19.32
N ILE A 417 8.71 -23.31 -19.38
CA ILE A 417 9.46 -24.33 -20.13
C ILE A 417 9.65 -23.94 -21.61
N CYS A 418 8.69 -23.23 -22.21
CA CYS A 418 8.76 -22.78 -23.61
C CYS A 418 9.89 -21.77 -23.87
N TYR A 419 10.45 -21.17 -22.80
CA TYR A 419 11.48 -20.13 -22.84
C TYR A 419 12.82 -20.56 -22.23
N GLU A 420 12.84 -21.68 -21.49
CA GLU A 420 14.02 -22.18 -20.77
C GLU A 420 15.22 -22.41 -21.70
N GLY A 421 16.43 -22.41 -21.14
CA GLY A 421 17.66 -22.60 -21.92
C GLY A 421 18.12 -21.36 -22.71
N ASN A 422 17.46 -20.21 -22.53
CA ASN A 422 17.91 -18.90 -23.01
C ASN A 422 18.40 -18.05 -21.82
N SER A 423 19.72 -17.94 -21.61
CA SER A 423 20.27 -17.28 -20.41
C SER A 423 20.10 -15.76 -20.36
N GLY A 424 19.83 -15.12 -21.51
CA GLY A 424 19.64 -13.67 -21.60
C GLY A 424 18.19 -13.21 -21.53
N LEU A 425 17.21 -14.12 -21.51
CA LEU A 425 15.80 -13.76 -21.43
C LEU A 425 15.39 -13.44 -19.99
N CYS A 426 14.51 -12.45 -19.85
CA CYS A 426 14.00 -11.99 -18.58
C CYS A 426 12.53 -11.56 -18.68
N GLY A 427 11.84 -11.46 -17.54
CA GLY A 427 10.42 -11.12 -17.44
C GLY A 427 9.50 -12.35 -17.38
N PRO A 428 8.24 -12.19 -16.91
CA PRO A 428 7.27 -13.27 -16.85
C PRO A 428 7.05 -13.91 -18.23
N PRO A 429 6.96 -15.25 -18.33
CA PRO A 429 6.77 -16.25 -17.27
C PRO A 429 8.06 -16.78 -16.61
N LEU A 430 9.25 -16.27 -16.98
CA LEU A 430 10.50 -16.68 -16.34
C LEU A 430 10.67 -16.01 -14.96
N PRO A 431 11.35 -16.68 -14.01
CA PRO A 431 11.64 -16.10 -12.69
C PRO A 431 12.68 -14.97 -12.73
N ASN A 432 13.45 -14.87 -13.81
CA ASN A 432 14.50 -13.87 -13.96
C ASN A 432 13.88 -12.49 -14.24
N GLN A 433 14.02 -11.55 -13.30
CA GLN A 433 13.59 -10.16 -13.51
C GLN A 433 14.57 -9.42 -14.45
N CYS A 434 14.04 -8.58 -15.34
CA CYS A 434 14.87 -7.74 -16.18
C CYS A 434 15.56 -6.66 -15.33
N ALA A 435 16.88 -6.60 -15.36
CA ALA A 435 17.61 -5.53 -14.71
C ALA A 435 17.24 -4.19 -15.37
N HIS A 436 16.66 -3.26 -14.61
CA HIS A 436 16.51 -1.89 -15.04
C HIS A 436 17.89 -1.33 -15.36
N ILE A 437 18.16 -1.05 -16.63
CA ILE A 437 19.33 -0.26 -17.03
C ILE A 437 19.06 1.18 -16.58
N THR A 438 19.27 1.46 -15.30
CA THR A 438 19.51 2.83 -14.83
C THR A 438 21.00 3.10 -15.05
N GLY A 439 21.30 3.81 -16.12
CA GLY A 439 22.65 4.25 -16.42
C GLY A 439 23.16 5.17 -15.32
N ASN A 440 23.96 4.62 -14.40
CA ASN A 440 24.77 5.43 -13.50
C ASN A 440 26.15 5.61 -14.15
N LYS A 441 26.32 6.73 -14.87
CA LYS A 441 27.63 7.34 -15.02
C LYS A 441 28.02 7.89 -13.66
N GLY A 442 29.04 7.33 -13.06
CA GLY A 442 29.67 7.84 -11.86
C GLY A 442 31.08 7.31 -11.79
N ASP A 443 32.02 8.16 -12.18
CA ASP A 443 33.45 7.99 -11.98
C ASP A 443 33.78 7.51 -10.57
N ASN A 444 34.79 6.63 -10.45
CA ASN A 444 35.93 6.83 -9.58
C ASN A 444 36.90 5.66 -9.74
N ASP A 445 37.81 5.84 -10.70
CA ASP A 445 39.14 5.28 -10.63
C ASP A 445 39.94 5.93 -9.48
N ILE A 446 40.78 5.12 -8.84
CA ILE A 446 41.92 5.48 -7.96
C ILE A 446 41.58 5.79 -6.49
N HIS A 447 41.87 4.83 -5.60
CA HIS A 447 43.00 4.97 -4.67
C HIS A 447 43.37 3.63 -4.02
N ASP A 448 44.54 3.16 -4.43
CA ASP A 448 45.65 2.60 -3.65
C ASP A 448 45.42 1.50 -2.61
N GLU A 449 46.10 0.39 -2.93
CA GLU A 449 46.66 -0.57 -1.99
C GLU A 449 47.37 0.11 -0.82
N GLU A 450 46.99 -0.22 0.41
CA GLU A 450 47.92 -0.32 1.53
C GLU A 450 47.22 -1.00 2.72
N ASN A 451 47.49 -2.29 2.95
CA ASN A 451 47.96 -2.76 4.26
C ASN A 451 48.28 -4.25 4.24
N LYS A 452 49.59 -4.51 4.11
CA LYS A 452 50.24 -5.75 4.49
C LYS A 452 50.70 -5.62 5.95
N HIS A 453 50.45 -6.69 6.70
CA HIS A 453 51.23 -7.16 7.84
C HIS A 453 51.06 -6.47 9.21
N GLN A 454 50.23 -7.12 10.02
CA GLN A 454 50.48 -7.31 11.45
C GLN A 454 51.81 -8.06 11.67
N SER A 455 52.73 -7.45 12.42
CA SER A 455 53.52 -8.16 13.45
C SER A 455 54.33 -7.17 14.30
N HIS A 456 54.13 -7.27 15.62
CA HIS A 456 55.13 -7.15 16.71
C HIS A 456 55.94 -5.83 16.79
N GLY A 457 56.03 -5.08 17.87
CA GLY A 457 55.92 -5.35 19.31
C GLY A 457 57.03 -4.55 20.02
N PHE A 458 56.76 -4.09 21.24
CA PHE A 458 57.70 -3.45 22.21
C PHE A 458 58.22 -2.06 21.79
N ILE A 459 58.21 -1.01 22.63
CA ILE A 459 58.26 -0.84 24.09
C ILE A 459 57.31 0.29 24.49
#